data_AF-A0A4R7BMQ6-F1
#
_entry.id   AF-A0A4R7BMQ6-F1
#
_cell.length_a   1.000
_cell.length_b   1.000
_cell.length_c   1.000
_cell.angle_alpha   90.00
_cell.angle_beta   90.00
_cell.angle_gamma   90.00
#
_symmetry.space_group_name_H-M   'P 1'
#
loop_
_entity.id
_entity.type
_entity.pdbx_description
1 polymer ?
#
loop_
_entity_poly.entity_id
_entity_poly.type
_entity_poly.pdbx_seq_one_letter_code
_entity_poly.pdbx_strand_id
1 'polypeptide(L)'
;MIDLAAALAASLLHLGLVGRPSLPQPIIPVALTSRGPIAAAVYRPEDRSVSTWRDGTRRTLEPAPLALAAAALDLGRPIVSRCVKLNNPWCIKRARWAGEIGADEEGHTAFASTEAGADAAATLLRTYYVSLGRKSALDIVRRWAPAECKIGIGGLPVALAVSGLSNTLRARYLAGRAGGGPVSVSRGPGGGVRVKAPRGGRIRVSVVPMHKMPDLRAPSLIPGQGEAARPAGRAPRAEAGRRAKQAPAAKRAEARRAPAPRTRTAAAIPAPTAVGCGTEEGRIQNYAGAIARALGVQPGSDLRLFDDGGKPTVNLLPVMIAMSAIELGYLHAGPELAEGAIERLRRRLVDEDAKEAAARDEAALRTDPAAP
;
A
#
# COMPACT_ATOMS: atom_id res chain seq x y z
N MET A 1 -22.54 -22.68 -63.93
CA MET A 1 -21.29 -23.32 -63.45
C MET A 1 -21.30 -23.34 -61.93
N ILE A 2 -22.28 -24.06 -61.40
CA ILE A 2 -22.54 -24.38 -59.99
C ILE A 2 -22.87 -25.88 -60.06
N ASP A 3 -22.48 -26.66 -59.05
CA ASP A 3 -22.55 -28.13 -58.96
C ASP A 3 -21.33 -28.91 -59.44
N LEU A 4 -20.38 -29.14 -58.52
CA LEU A 4 -19.66 -30.43 -58.43
C LEU A 4 -18.89 -30.67 -57.11
N ALA A 5 -18.90 -29.77 -56.13
CA ALA A 5 -18.05 -29.91 -54.93
C ALA A 5 -18.80 -30.38 -53.66
N ALA A 6 -20.14 -30.50 -53.68
CA ALA A 6 -20.93 -30.79 -52.48
C ALA A 6 -21.28 -32.29 -52.27
N ALA A 7 -20.88 -33.20 -53.18
CA ALA A 7 -21.36 -34.59 -53.16
C ALA A 7 -20.36 -35.63 -52.61
N LEU A 8 -19.18 -35.24 -52.11
CA LEU A 8 -18.15 -36.18 -51.62
C LEU A 8 -17.94 -36.20 -50.10
N ALA A 9 -18.62 -35.37 -49.33
CA ALA A 9 -18.45 -35.31 -47.87
C ALA A 9 -19.49 -36.12 -47.06
N ALA A 10 -20.47 -36.75 -47.71
CA ALA A 10 -21.60 -37.40 -47.04
C ALA A 10 -21.54 -38.95 -46.95
N SER A 11 -20.43 -39.58 -47.32
CA SER A 11 -20.31 -41.07 -47.32
C SER A 11 -19.26 -41.66 -46.38
N LEU A 12 -18.76 -40.90 -45.41
CA LEU A 12 -17.83 -41.39 -44.36
C LEU A 12 -18.43 -41.32 -42.95
N LEU A 13 -19.73 -41.55 -42.82
CA LEU A 13 -20.43 -41.45 -41.53
C LEU A 13 -21.16 -42.72 -41.08
N HIS A 14 -20.96 -43.89 -41.72
CA HIS A 14 -21.73 -45.10 -41.36
C HIS A 14 -21.00 -46.45 -41.25
N LEU A 15 -19.67 -46.50 -41.13
CA LEU A 15 -18.99 -47.74 -40.73
C LEU A 15 -17.91 -47.48 -39.68
N GLY A 16 -18.14 -47.99 -38.45
CA GLY A 16 -17.12 -48.00 -37.40
C GLY A 16 -17.65 -47.93 -35.96
N LEU A 17 -18.81 -48.52 -35.68
CA LEU A 17 -19.37 -48.62 -34.32
C LEU A 17 -19.19 -50.04 -33.80
N VAL A 18 -17.94 -50.48 -33.57
CA VAL A 18 -17.65 -51.71 -32.83
C VAL A 18 -16.37 -51.51 -32.01
N GLY A 19 -16.50 -51.59 -30.69
CA GLY A 19 -15.40 -51.95 -29.78
C GLY A 19 -14.44 -50.83 -29.36
N ARG A 20 -14.92 -49.80 -28.67
CA ARG A 20 -14.05 -49.04 -27.75
C ARG A 20 -14.00 -49.79 -26.42
N PRO A 21 -12.85 -50.35 -25.99
CA PRO A 21 -12.72 -50.82 -24.61
C PRO A 21 -12.91 -49.62 -23.69
N SER A 22 -13.88 -49.71 -22.79
CA SER A 22 -14.06 -48.77 -21.70
C SER A 22 -12.78 -48.76 -20.86
N LEU A 23 -11.95 -47.74 -21.04
CA LEU A 23 -10.86 -47.47 -20.11
C LEU A 23 -11.50 -47.27 -18.72
N PRO A 24 -10.98 -47.93 -17.66
CA PRO A 24 -11.48 -47.70 -16.32
C PRO A 24 -11.32 -46.21 -16.02
N GLN A 25 -12.44 -45.56 -15.71
CA GLN A 25 -12.41 -44.22 -15.13
C GLN A 25 -11.47 -44.29 -13.92
N PRO A 26 -10.45 -43.42 -13.81
CA PRO A 26 -9.77 -43.28 -12.54
C PRO A 26 -10.84 -42.86 -11.54
N ILE A 27 -11.11 -43.75 -10.59
CA ILE A 27 -11.81 -43.38 -9.37
C ILE A 27 -10.90 -42.34 -8.73
N ILE A 28 -11.14 -41.07 -9.04
CA ILE A 28 -10.55 -39.99 -8.27
C ILE A 28 -11.17 -40.17 -6.89
N PRO A 29 -10.41 -40.53 -5.85
CA PRO A 29 -10.97 -40.53 -4.52
C PRO A 29 -11.44 -39.09 -4.30
N VAL A 30 -12.74 -38.92 -4.16
CA VAL A 30 -13.32 -37.75 -3.51
C VAL A 30 -12.68 -37.77 -2.12
N ALA A 31 -11.59 -37.04 -1.97
CA ALA A 31 -10.96 -36.82 -0.70
C ALA A 31 -12.00 -36.07 0.12
N LEU A 32 -12.74 -36.83 0.93
CA LEU A 32 -13.53 -36.28 2.01
C LEU A 32 -12.62 -35.32 2.77
N THR A 33 -13.11 -34.09 2.85
CA THR A 33 -12.64 -33.00 3.68
C THR A 33 -12.18 -33.48 5.06
N SER A 34 -10.88 -33.67 5.23
CA SER A 34 -10.27 -33.47 6.54
C SER A 34 -10.11 -31.96 6.74
N ARG A 35 -11.20 -31.32 7.15
CA ARG A 35 -11.15 -29.96 7.71
C ARG A 35 -10.59 -30.10 9.12
N GLY A 36 -9.27 -30.35 9.20
CA GLY A 36 -8.53 -30.17 10.44
C GLY A 36 -8.78 -28.75 10.98
N PRO A 37 -8.57 -28.52 12.28
CA PRO A 37 -8.72 -27.19 12.85
C PRO A 37 -7.89 -26.23 11.99
N ILE A 38 -8.53 -25.16 11.49
CA ILE A 38 -7.84 -24.10 10.75
C ILE A 38 -6.79 -23.57 11.72
N ALA A 39 -5.53 -23.99 11.52
CA ALA A 39 -4.44 -23.52 12.35
C ALA A 39 -4.47 -21.99 12.29
N ALA A 40 -4.51 -21.35 13.46
CA ALA A 40 -4.55 -19.90 13.54
C ALA A 40 -3.41 -19.33 12.69
N ALA A 41 -3.70 -18.30 11.90
CA ALA A 41 -2.69 -17.66 11.08
C ALA A 41 -1.60 -17.06 11.99
N VAL A 42 -0.34 -17.35 11.68
CA VAL A 42 0.83 -16.86 12.43
C VAL A 42 1.71 -16.05 11.52
N TYR A 43 2.08 -14.85 11.95
CA TYR A 43 3.10 -14.05 11.28
C TYR A 43 4.49 -14.57 11.65
N ARG A 44 5.33 -14.82 10.64
CA ARG A 44 6.73 -15.26 10.75
C ARG A 44 7.64 -14.12 10.31
N PRO A 45 8.24 -13.36 11.25
CA PRO A 45 9.09 -12.22 10.93
C PRO A 45 10.29 -12.60 10.06
N GLU A 46 10.91 -13.75 10.33
CA GLU A 46 12.07 -14.28 9.60
C GLU A 46 11.78 -14.48 8.11
N ASP A 47 10.59 -14.98 7.78
CA ASP A 47 10.15 -15.23 6.40
C ASP A 47 9.42 -14.03 5.79
N ARG A 48 9.17 -12.99 6.60
CA ARG A 48 8.27 -11.86 6.30
C ARG A 48 6.95 -12.35 5.69
N SER A 49 6.32 -13.33 6.33
CA SER A 49 5.14 -14.00 5.77
C SER A 49 4.15 -14.49 6.81
N VAL A 50 2.91 -14.70 6.40
CA VAL A 50 1.84 -15.29 7.22
C VAL A 50 1.68 -16.75 6.86
N SER A 51 1.56 -17.66 7.82
CA SER A 51 1.46 -19.12 7.56
C SER A 51 0.39 -19.51 6.53
N THR A 52 -0.69 -18.74 6.40
CA THR A 52 -1.82 -18.98 5.49
C THR A 52 -1.67 -18.34 4.11
N TRP A 53 -0.56 -17.66 3.80
CA TRP A 53 -0.46 -16.84 2.59
C TRP A 53 -0.66 -17.60 1.28
N ARG A 54 -0.16 -18.84 1.20
CA ARG A 54 -0.30 -19.71 0.02
C ARG A 54 -1.74 -20.06 -0.26
N ASP A 55 -2.48 -20.35 0.81
CA ASP A 55 -3.87 -20.75 0.77
C ASP A 55 -4.77 -19.58 0.37
N GLY A 56 -4.51 -18.39 0.92
CA GLY A 56 -5.12 -17.13 0.47
C GLY A 56 -4.84 -16.86 -1.01
N THR A 57 -3.58 -16.97 -1.43
CA THR A 57 -3.16 -16.72 -2.83
C THR A 57 -3.92 -17.60 -3.82
N ARG A 58 -3.98 -18.91 -3.57
CA ARG A 58 -4.67 -19.86 -4.47
C ARG A 58 -6.16 -19.57 -4.64
N ARG A 59 -6.82 -19.07 -3.58
CA ARG A 59 -8.26 -18.84 -3.58
C ARG A 59 -8.66 -17.47 -4.09
N THR A 60 -7.84 -16.45 -3.84
CA THR A 60 -8.31 -15.08 -3.91
C THR A 60 -7.53 -14.20 -4.87
N LEU A 61 -6.44 -14.69 -5.47
CA LEU A 61 -5.65 -13.92 -6.43
C LEU A 61 -5.78 -14.47 -7.84
N GLU A 62 -5.70 -13.57 -8.80
CA GLU A 62 -5.81 -13.81 -10.24
C GLU A 62 -4.53 -13.36 -10.96
N PRO A 63 -4.18 -13.93 -12.13
CA PRO A 63 -4.85 -15.04 -12.80
C PRO A 63 -4.68 -16.37 -12.04
N ALA A 64 -5.76 -17.14 -11.88
CA ALA A 64 -5.78 -18.35 -11.05
C ALA A 64 -4.67 -19.38 -11.37
N PRO A 65 -4.32 -19.69 -12.65
CA PRO A 65 -3.22 -20.61 -12.94
C PRO A 65 -1.87 -20.10 -12.43
N LEU A 66 -1.62 -18.79 -12.51
CA LEU A 66 -0.39 -18.18 -12.02
C LEU A 66 -0.38 -18.13 -10.49
N ALA A 67 -1.50 -17.78 -9.86
CA ALA A 67 -1.63 -17.79 -8.41
C ALA A 67 -1.41 -19.20 -7.83
N LEU A 68 -1.95 -20.23 -8.49
CA LEU A 68 -1.73 -21.63 -8.13
C LEU A 68 -0.26 -22.03 -8.23
N ALA A 69 0.39 -21.74 -9.37
CA ALA A 69 1.80 -22.04 -9.57
C ALA A 69 2.69 -21.31 -8.56
N ALA A 70 2.43 -20.02 -8.33
CA ALA A 70 3.14 -19.20 -7.35
C ALA A 70 3.07 -19.78 -5.94
N ALA A 71 1.87 -20.19 -5.51
CA ALA A 71 1.66 -20.76 -4.18
C ALA A 71 2.12 -22.22 -4.05
N ALA A 72 2.24 -22.98 -5.15
CA ALA A 72 2.72 -24.37 -5.13
C ALA A 72 4.25 -24.44 -5.14
N LEU A 73 4.91 -23.59 -5.93
CA LEU A 73 6.36 -23.60 -6.14
C LEU A 73 7.13 -22.62 -5.26
N ASP A 74 6.43 -21.91 -4.37
CA ASP A 74 7.03 -20.85 -3.53
C ASP A 74 7.76 -19.78 -4.36
N LEU A 75 7.17 -19.39 -5.48
CA LEU A 75 7.81 -18.43 -6.38
C LEU A 75 7.97 -17.10 -5.66
N GLY A 76 9.20 -16.60 -5.57
CA GLY A 76 9.49 -15.27 -5.04
C GLY A 76 9.29 -14.17 -6.08
N ARG A 77 9.98 -13.04 -5.87
CA ARG A 77 10.05 -12.00 -6.89
C ARG A 77 10.68 -12.56 -8.18
N PRO A 78 10.20 -12.15 -9.36
CA PRO A 78 9.28 -11.03 -9.60
C PRO A 78 7.79 -11.40 -9.55
N ILE A 79 7.43 -12.69 -9.42
CA ILE A 79 6.04 -13.16 -9.56
C ILE A 79 5.20 -12.84 -8.32
N VAL A 80 5.72 -13.13 -7.13
CA VAL A 80 5.03 -12.87 -5.87
C VAL A 80 5.64 -11.64 -5.22
N SER A 81 4.82 -10.59 -5.07
CA SER A 81 5.22 -9.43 -4.29
C SER A 81 5.25 -9.79 -2.80
N ARG A 82 6.04 -9.05 -2.02
CA ARG A 82 6.09 -9.22 -0.55
C ARG A 82 4.70 -9.14 0.09
N CYS A 83 3.80 -8.32 -0.44
CA CYS A 83 2.51 -8.07 0.17
C CYS A 83 1.56 -9.27 0.01
N VAL A 84 1.77 -10.12 -1.02
CA VAL A 84 1.08 -11.41 -1.14
C VAL A 84 1.40 -12.32 0.04
N LYS A 85 2.68 -12.44 0.41
CA LYS A 85 3.11 -13.24 1.57
C LYS A 85 2.54 -12.73 2.90
N LEU A 86 2.06 -11.48 2.93
CA LEU A 86 1.45 -10.83 4.09
C LEU A 86 -0.08 -10.88 4.09
N ASN A 87 -0.72 -11.61 3.15
CA ASN A 87 -2.16 -11.55 2.93
C ASN A 87 -2.69 -10.12 2.71
N ASN A 88 -1.87 -9.26 2.09
CA ASN A 88 -2.13 -7.84 1.96
C ASN A 88 -2.07 -7.40 0.47
N PRO A 89 -3.07 -7.74 -0.37
CA PRO A 89 -3.02 -7.44 -1.80
C PRO A 89 -2.88 -5.96 -2.15
N TRP A 90 -3.21 -5.05 -1.21
CA TRP A 90 -3.16 -3.60 -1.42
C TRP A 90 -1.97 -2.92 -0.70
N CYS A 91 -1.04 -3.69 -0.13
CA CYS A 91 0.15 -3.19 0.57
C CYS A 91 -0.16 -2.13 1.67
N ILE A 92 -1.26 -2.31 2.41
CA ILE A 92 -1.72 -1.39 3.46
C ILE A 92 -0.74 -1.33 4.62
N LYS A 93 -0.45 -0.11 5.09
CA LYS A 93 0.39 0.13 6.26
C LYS A 93 -0.36 -0.11 7.57
N ARG A 94 0.38 -0.51 8.60
CA ARG A 94 -0.13 -0.82 9.94
C ARG A 94 -0.97 0.33 10.50
N ALA A 95 -2.17 0.00 11.00
CA ALA A 95 -3.03 0.93 11.71
C ALA A 95 -3.89 0.27 12.81
N ARG A 96 -3.54 -0.97 13.23
CA ARG A 96 -4.36 -1.82 14.10
C ARG A 96 -5.66 -2.22 13.42
N TRP A 97 -5.54 -2.74 12.22
CA TRP A 97 -6.67 -3.21 11.43
C TRP A 97 -7.30 -4.46 12.06
N ALA A 98 -8.58 -4.69 11.82
CA ALA A 98 -9.21 -5.97 12.15
C ALA A 98 -8.50 -7.10 11.38
N GLY A 99 -8.09 -8.15 12.10
CA GLY A 99 -7.33 -9.26 11.52
C GLY A 99 -5.84 -8.98 11.28
N GLU A 100 -5.31 -7.84 11.73
CA GLU A 100 -3.86 -7.58 11.79
C GLU A 100 -3.21 -8.51 12.82
N ILE A 101 -2.17 -9.25 12.38
CA ILE A 101 -1.41 -10.20 13.23
C ILE A 101 0.10 -9.90 13.26
N GLY A 102 0.52 -8.84 12.56
CA GLY A 102 1.92 -8.42 12.52
C GLY A 102 2.15 -7.33 11.48
N ALA A 103 3.40 -6.92 11.32
CA ALA A 103 3.83 -6.05 10.24
C ALA A 103 5.30 -6.29 9.91
N ASP A 104 5.69 -6.02 8.67
CA ASP A 104 7.10 -6.05 8.27
C ASP A 104 7.85 -4.77 8.70
N GLU A 105 9.15 -4.72 8.45
CA GLU A 105 10.03 -3.59 8.82
C GLU A 105 9.65 -2.28 8.12
N GLU A 106 8.98 -2.36 6.96
CA GLU A 106 8.47 -1.21 6.21
C GLU A 106 7.04 -0.82 6.63
N GLY A 107 6.51 -1.49 7.65
CA GLY A 107 5.19 -1.26 8.21
C GLY A 107 4.04 -1.81 7.38
N HIS A 108 4.25 -2.68 6.40
CA HIS A 108 3.16 -3.39 5.71
C HIS A 108 2.51 -4.35 6.68
N THR A 109 1.19 -4.26 6.76
CA THR A 109 0.37 -5.09 7.65
C THR A 109 0.40 -6.54 7.19
N ALA A 110 0.60 -7.46 8.13
CA ALA A 110 0.37 -8.89 7.96
C ALA A 110 -1.04 -9.21 8.46
N PHE A 111 -1.90 -9.71 7.57
CA PHE A 111 -3.28 -10.06 7.90
C PHE A 111 -3.45 -11.57 8.12
N ALA A 112 -4.34 -11.94 9.03
CA ALA A 112 -4.69 -13.34 9.28
C ALA A 112 -5.24 -14.04 8.03
N SER A 113 -5.91 -13.29 7.16
CA SER A 113 -6.44 -13.76 5.88
C SER A 113 -6.44 -12.64 4.82
N THR A 114 -6.59 -13.01 3.55
CA THR A 114 -6.68 -12.02 2.45
C THR A 114 -7.97 -11.21 2.52
N GLU A 115 -9.05 -11.78 3.06
CA GLU A 115 -10.32 -11.10 3.32
C GLU A 115 -10.17 -9.98 4.34
N ALA A 116 -9.40 -10.18 5.41
CA ALA A 116 -9.11 -9.13 6.37
C ALA A 116 -8.33 -7.97 5.74
N GLY A 117 -7.37 -8.29 4.85
CA GLY A 117 -6.67 -7.27 4.05
C GLY A 117 -7.59 -6.51 3.10
N ALA A 118 -8.55 -7.19 2.47
CA ALA A 118 -9.55 -6.57 1.60
C ALA A 118 -10.52 -5.65 2.37
N ASP A 119 -10.94 -6.07 3.57
CA ASP A 119 -11.79 -5.27 4.45
C ASP A 119 -11.07 -4.00 4.90
N ALA A 120 -9.78 -4.10 5.25
CA ALA A 120 -8.95 -2.95 5.55
C ALA A 120 -8.83 -2.01 4.35
N ALA A 121 -8.67 -2.53 3.13
CA ALA A 121 -8.58 -1.73 1.90
C ALA A 121 -9.85 -0.92 1.65
N ALA A 122 -11.01 -1.58 1.70
CA ALA A 122 -12.31 -0.94 1.49
C ALA A 122 -12.57 0.15 2.56
N THR A 123 -12.24 -0.14 3.82
CA THR A 123 -12.39 0.80 4.95
C THR A 123 -11.45 2.00 4.82
N LEU A 124 -10.20 1.78 4.40
CA LEU A 124 -9.23 2.83 4.19
C LEU A 124 -9.64 3.75 3.03
N LEU A 125 -10.11 3.18 1.91
CA LEU A 125 -10.64 3.95 0.78
C LEU A 125 -11.86 4.78 1.18
N ARG A 126 -12.79 4.22 1.98
CA ARG A 126 -13.91 4.98 2.53
C ARG A 126 -13.43 6.15 3.36
N THR A 127 -12.47 5.92 4.26
CA THR A 127 -11.90 6.97 5.11
C THR A 127 -11.28 8.09 4.27
N TYR A 128 -10.52 7.73 3.23
CA TYR A 128 -9.91 8.72 2.33
C TYR A 128 -10.97 9.52 1.57
N TYR A 129 -11.98 8.85 1.05
CA TYR A 129 -12.97 9.46 0.17
C TYR A 129 -14.03 10.28 0.93
N VAL A 130 -14.53 9.76 2.05
CA VAL A 130 -15.60 10.37 2.85
C VAL A 130 -15.01 11.34 3.88
N SER A 131 -14.13 10.86 4.76
CA SER A 131 -13.63 11.66 5.88
C SER A 131 -12.53 12.65 5.48
N LEU A 132 -11.68 12.29 4.51
CA LEU A 132 -10.56 13.14 4.08
C LEU A 132 -10.82 13.88 2.75
N GLY A 133 -12.00 13.72 2.15
CA GLY A 133 -12.39 14.41 0.92
C GLY A 133 -11.50 14.11 -0.29
N ARG A 134 -10.78 12.97 -0.32
CA ARG A 134 -9.91 12.58 -1.43
C ARG A 134 -10.74 11.87 -2.49
N LYS A 135 -11.28 12.66 -3.42
CA LYS A 135 -12.25 12.20 -4.42
C LYS A 135 -11.62 11.69 -5.71
N SER A 136 -10.43 12.17 -6.06
CA SER A 136 -9.72 11.80 -7.29
C SER A 136 -8.72 10.66 -7.09
N ALA A 137 -8.37 9.94 -8.16
CA ALA A 137 -7.32 8.92 -8.12
C ALA A 137 -5.98 9.53 -7.69
N LEU A 138 -5.66 10.73 -8.18
CA LEU A 138 -4.42 11.42 -7.85
C LEU A 138 -4.33 11.74 -6.35
N ASP A 139 -5.42 12.23 -5.75
CA ASP A 139 -5.49 12.55 -4.33
C ASP A 139 -5.38 11.32 -3.44
N ILE A 140 -6.04 10.22 -3.83
CA ILE A 140 -5.95 8.94 -3.13
C ILE A 140 -4.53 8.40 -3.19
N VAL A 141 -3.92 8.32 -4.38
CA VAL A 141 -2.57 7.75 -4.57
C VAL A 141 -1.51 8.55 -3.81
N ARG A 142 -1.57 9.88 -3.84
CA ARG A 142 -0.62 10.73 -3.10
C ARG A 142 -0.61 10.45 -1.59
N ARG A 143 -1.73 9.97 -1.05
CA ARG A 143 -1.83 9.56 0.35
C ARG A 143 -1.48 8.09 0.57
N TRP A 144 -1.86 7.24 -0.39
CA TRP A 144 -1.69 5.77 -0.35
C TRP A 144 -0.22 5.36 -0.52
N ALA A 145 0.43 5.90 -1.56
CA ALA A 145 1.82 5.64 -1.92
C ALA A 145 2.54 7.00 -2.04
N PRO A 146 2.84 7.66 -0.91
CA PRO A 146 3.45 8.99 -0.91
C PRO A 146 4.81 8.97 -1.59
N ALA A 147 5.20 10.12 -2.14
CA ALA A 147 6.52 10.31 -2.72
C ALA A 147 7.60 10.04 -1.66
N GLU A 148 8.47 9.04 -1.87
CA GLU A 148 9.59 8.76 -0.96
C GLU A 148 10.83 9.63 -1.27
N CYS A 149 10.62 10.64 -2.10
CA CYS A 149 11.64 11.52 -2.59
C CYS A 149 12.27 12.31 -1.43
N LYS A 150 13.48 11.93 -1.01
CA LYS A 150 14.27 12.68 -0.03
C LYS A 150 14.70 13.99 -0.68
N ILE A 151 13.97 15.08 -0.43
CA ILE A 151 14.45 16.42 -0.75
C ILE A 151 15.58 16.73 0.24
N GLY A 152 16.79 16.30 -0.12
CA GLY A 152 18.01 16.58 0.62
C GLY A 152 18.52 17.96 0.27
N ILE A 153 18.29 18.96 1.13
CA ILE A 153 19.21 20.09 1.21
C ILE A 153 20.35 19.63 2.15
N GLY A 154 21.41 19.07 1.58
CA GLY A 154 22.65 18.76 2.30
C GLY A 154 22.55 17.66 3.37
N GLY A 155 22.21 16.43 2.98
CA GLY A 155 22.55 15.24 3.77
C GLY A 155 21.79 14.99 5.07
N LEU A 156 20.77 15.78 5.40
CA LEU A 156 19.85 15.50 6.51
C LEU A 156 18.43 15.27 5.96
N PRO A 157 17.71 14.23 6.41
CA PRO A 157 16.34 13.99 5.97
C PRO A 157 15.42 15.08 6.54
N VAL A 158 15.08 16.08 5.73
CA VAL A 158 14.04 17.06 6.04
C VAL A 158 12.72 16.47 5.53
N ALA A 159 11.87 16.02 6.45
CA ALA A 159 10.47 15.77 6.15
C ALA A 159 9.81 17.14 5.95
N LEU A 160 9.72 17.59 4.70
CA LEU A 160 8.81 18.68 4.35
C LEU A 160 7.40 18.12 4.51
N ALA A 161 6.73 18.46 5.62
CA ALA A 161 5.29 18.34 5.75
C ALA A 161 4.65 19.27 4.72
N VAL A 162 4.51 18.79 3.48
CA VAL A 162 3.75 19.47 2.45
C VAL A 162 2.30 19.45 2.92
N SER A 163 1.90 20.59 3.51
CA SER A 163 0.57 20.90 4.08
C SER A 163 0.27 20.41 5.50
N GLY A 164 1.19 20.59 6.46
CA GLY A 164 0.87 20.38 7.88
C GLY A 164 1.57 21.37 8.81
N LEU A 165 0.84 22.43 9.21
CA LEU A 165 0.93 23.23 10.46
C LEU A 165 0.59 24.72 10.28
N SER A 166 0.55 25.22 9.04
CA SER A 166 0.37 26.65 8.72
C SER A 166 -0.97 27.25 9.18
N ASN A 167 -1.95 26.42 9.56
CA ASN A 167 -3.27 26.88 10.03
C ASN A 167 -3.54 26.58 11.51
N THR A 168 -2.54 26.15 12.28
CA THR A 168 -2.71 26.03 13.73
C THR A 168 -2.69 27.42 14.38
N LEU A 169 -3.52 27.64 15.40
CA LEU A 169 -3.52 28.88 16.20
C LEU A 169 -2.10 29.24 16.70
N ARG A 170 -1.30 28.22 17.01
CA ARG A 170 0.10 28.37 17.42
C ARG A 170 0.99 28.91 16.29
N ALA A 171 0.83 28.44 15.05
CA ALA A 171 1.58 28.95 13.91
C ALA A 171 1.21 30.41 13.59
N ARG A 172 -0.08 30.77 13.69
CA ARG A 172 -0.54 32.17 13.53
C ARG A 172 -0.02 33.08 14.64
N TYR A 173 -0.04 32.61 15.89
CA TYR A 173 0.50 33.34 17.03
C TYR A 173 2.00 33.60 16.93
N LEU A 174 2.77 32.60 16.46
CA LEU A 174 4.21 32.76 16.22
C LEU A 174 4.51 33.68 15.02
N ALA A 175 3.72 33.60 13.95
CA ALA A 175 3.83 34.51 12.81
C ALA A 175 3.49 35.97 13.20
N GLY A 176 2.55 36.18 14.13
CA GLY A 176 2.22 37.50 14.67
C GLY A 176 3.27 38.07 15.63
N ARG A 177 4.19 37.25 16.16
CA ARG A 177 5.27 37.67 17.09
C ARG A 177 6.68 37.64 16.49
N ALA A 178 6.88 36.97 15.35
CA ALA A 178 8.16 36.97 14.66
C ALA A 178 8.35 38.31 13.92
N GLY A 179 9.01 39.26 14.57
CA GLY A 179 9.35 40.59 14.02
C GLY A 179 10.39 40.56 12.90
N GLY A 180 10.16 39.79 11.84
CA GLY A 180 11.01 39.72 10.65
C GLY A 180 10.15 39.78 9.40
N GLY A 181 10.33 40.83 8.60
CA GLY A 181 9.55 41.07 7.37
C GLY A 181 9.63 39.92 6.35
N PRO A 182 8.73 39.91 5.36
CA PRO A 182 8.57 38.81 4.42
C PRO A 182 9.85 38.57 3.62
N VAL A 183 10.28 37.31 3.58
CA VAL A 183 11.38 36.84 2.72
C VAL A 183 10.84 36.72 1.30
N SER A 184 11.44 37.42 0.35
CA SER A 184 11.07 37.29 -1.06
C SER A 184 11.92 36.24 -1.75
N VAL A 185 11.23 35.33 -2.46
CA VAL A 185 11.82 34.24 -3.21
C VAL A 185 11.52 34.49 -4.69
N SER A 186 12.57 34.59 -5.52
CA SER A 186 12.41 34.75 -6.97
C SER A 186 13.15 33.65 -7.73
N ARG A 187 12.63 33.30 -8.91
CA ARG A 187 13.20 32.27 -9.78
C ARG A 187 14.01 32.93 -10.88
N GLY A 188 15.27 32.55 -11.02
CA GLY A 188 16.15 33.08 -12.07
C GLY A 188 15.93 32.38 -13.42
N PRO A 189 16.42 32.97 -14.53
CA PRO A 189 16.24 32.43 -15.88
C PRO A 189 16.88 31.04 -16.14
N GLY A 190 17.67 30.52 -15.19
CA GLY A 190 18.28 29.19 -15.25
C GLY A 190 17.72 28.20 -14.22
N GLY A 191 16.51 28.41 -13.70
CA GLY A 191 15.85 27.49 -12.76
C GLY A 191 16.34 27.56 -11.31
N GLY A 192 17.40 28.31 -11.01
CA GLY A 192 17.87 28.56 -9.65
C GLY A 192 16.93 29.48 -8.86
N VAL A 193 16.66 29.13 -7.62
CA VAL A 193 15.86 29.94 -6.68
C VAL A 193 16.79 30.89 -5.91
N ARG A 194 16.55 32.19 -5.99
CA ARG A 194 17.23 33.20 -5.18
C ARG A 194 16.31 33.66 -4.05
N VAL A 195 16.79 33.49 -2.82
CA VAL A 195 16.11 33.96 -1.60
C VAL A 195 16.79 35.25 -1.15
N LYS A 196 16.05 36.36 -1.13
CA LYS A 196 16.57 37.64 -0.65
C LYS A 196 16.23 37.80 0.83
N ALA A 197 17.25 37.82 1.68
CA ALA A 197 17.08 38.10 3.10
C ALA A 197 16.57 39.55 3.30
N PRO A 198 15.75 39.81 4.34
CA PRO A 198 15.34 41.17 4.68
C PRO A 198 16.55 42.03 5.09
N ARG A 199 16.51 43.33 4.77
CA ARG A 199 17.59 44.28 5.11
C ARG A 199 17.79 44.27 6.64
N GLY A 200 18.99 43.87 7.07
CA GLY A 200 19.43 43.91 8.48
C GLY A 200 19.26 42.62 9.30
N GLY A 201 18.72 41.54 8.73
CA GLY A 201 18.49 40.29 9.47
C GLY A 201 19.36 39.11 9.00
N ARG A 202 20.02 38.43 9.95
CA ARG A 202 20.58 37.08 9.69
C ARG A 202 19.43 36.07 9.64
N ILE A 203 19.39 35.22 8.62
CA ILE A 203 18.48 34.07 8.57
C ILE A 203 18.87 33.13 9.73
N ARG A 204 18.07 33.08 10.79
CA ARG A 204 18.26 32.11 11.88
C ARG A 204 17.48 30.84 11.53
N VAL A 205 18.19 29.80 11.12
CA VAL A 205 17.62 28.45 11.04
C VAL A 205 17.80 27.81 12.41
N SER A 206 16.72 27.64 13.17
CA SER A 206 16.76 26.82 14.39
C SER A 206 16.74 25.35 13.99
N VAL A 207 17.89 24.70 14.08
CA VAL A 207 17.98 23.23 13.97
C VAL A 207 17.65 22.66 15.34
N VAL A 208 16.46 22.07 15.49
CA VAL A 208 16.09 21.33 16.71
C VAL A 208 16.42 19.85 16.48
N PRO A 209 17.38 19.26 17.21
CA PRO A 209 17.62 17.83 17.16
C PRO A 209 16.37 17.09 17.61
N MET A 210 15.79 16.27 16.73
CA MET A 210 14.69 15.38 17.13
C MET A 210 15.29 14.18 17.85
N HIS A 211 15.10 14.11 19.17
CA HIS A 211 15.31 12.86 19.91
C HIS A 211 14.32 11.81 19.41
N LYS A 212 14.72 10.52 19.43
CA LYS A 212 13.79 9.39 19.23
C LYS A 212 12.62 9.59 20.19
N MET A 213 11.46 9.94 19.65
CA MET A 213 10.25 10.01 20.47
C MET A 213 9.95 8.58 20.96
N PRO A 214 9.62 8.39 22.23
CA PRO A 214 9.01 7.13 22.66
C PRO A 214 7.77 6.89 21.79
N ASP A 215 7.48 5.62 21.48
CA ASP A 215 6.27 5.23 20.74
C ASP A 215 5.04 5.66 21.53
N LEU A 216 4.58 6.88 21.27
CA LEU A 216 3.37 7.42 21.84
C LEU A 216 2.21 6.70 21.18
N ARG A 217 1.40 6.06 22.03
CA ARG A 217 0.15 5.38 21.65
C ARG A 217 -0.65 6.32 20.75
N ALA A 218 -0.76 5.98 19.47
CA ALA A 218 -1.60 6.74 18.56
C ALA A 218 -3.04 6.73 19.10
N PRO A 219 -3.73 7.89 19.16
CA PRO A 219 -5.14 7.92 19.51
C PRO A 219 -5.91 7.03 18.53
N SER A 220 -6.88 6.28 19.07
CA SER A 220 -7.74 5.41 18.27
C SER A 220 -8.40 6.24 17.16
N LEU A 221 -8.31 5.78 15.91
CA LEU A 221 -9.07 6.35 14.80
C LEU A 221 -10.53 5.86 14.78
N ILE A 222 -10.91 5.00 15.73
CA ILE A 222 -12.24 4.39 15.86
C ILE A 222 -12.75 4.62 17.29
N PRO A 223 -13.87 5.33 17.49
CA PRO A 223 -14.55 5.36 18.78
C PRO A 223 -15.03 3.94 19.14
N GLY A 224 -14.69 3.44 20.34
CA GLY A 224 -15.34 2.25 20.91
C GLY A 224 -14.61 0.90 20.86
N GLN A 225 -13.35 0.81 20.40
CA GLN A 225 -12.57 -0.45 20.46
C GLN A 225 -11.24 -0.32 21.24
N GLY A 226 -11.35 -0.08 22.54
CA GLY A 226 -10.23 -0.26 23.47
C GLY A 226 -10.49 -1.46 24.38
N GLU A 227 -9.77 -2.56 24.22
CA GLU A 227 -9.76 -3.63 25.22
C GLU A 227 -8.61 -3.47 26.24
N ALA A 228 -8.87 -4.03 27.41
CA ALA A 228 -8.33 -3.71 28.72
C ALA A 228 -6.81 -3.88 28.90
N ALA A 229 -6.26 -3.15 29.87
CA ALA A 229 -4.87 -3.23 30.28
C ALA A 229 -4.51 -4.64 30.77
N ARG A 230 -3.53 -5.28 30.13
CA ARG A 230 -2.82 -6.43 30.72
C ARG A 230 -1.78 -5.93 31.74
N PRO A 231 -1.58 -6.63 32.86
CA PRO A 231 -0.74 -6.17 33.96
C PRO A 231 0.74 -6.18 33.60
N ALA A 232 1.46 -5.20 34.15
CA ALA A 232 2.89 -5.00 33.96
C ALA A 232 3.72 -6.17 34.53
N GLY A 233 4.68 -6.66 33.75
CA GLY A 233 5.61 -7.68 34.23
C GLY A 233 6.80 -7.92 33.31
N ARG A 234 7.96 -7.42 33.76
CA ARG A 234 9.35 -7.84 33.46
C ARG A 234 10.06 -7.19 32.27
N ALA A 235 10.94 -6.25 32.60
CA ALA A 235 11.92 -5.61 31.73
C ALA A 235 13.12 -6.53 31.41
N PRO A 236 13.71 -6.46 30.20
CA PRO A 236 15.04 -7.02 29.95
C PRO A 236 16.14 -6.00 30.29
N ARG A 237 17.14 -6.54 30.99
CA ARG A 237 18.33 -5.89 31.54
C ARG A 237 19.30 -5.52 30.41
N ALA A 238 19.81 -4.29 30.43
CA ALA A 238 20.87 -3.83 29.55
C ALA A 238 22.21 -4.47 29.94
N GLU A 239 22.98 -4.95 28.97
CA GLU A 239 24.37 -5.33 29.18
C GLU A 239 25.27 -4.52 28.26
N ALA A 240 26.17 -3.78 28.90
CA ALA A 240 27.13 -2.87 28.32
C ALA A 240 28.52 -3.49 28.35
N GLY A 241 29.24 -3.35 27.24
CA GLY A 241 30.69 -3.17 27.21
C GLY A 241 31.53 -4.44 27.13
N ARG A 242 32.43 -4.49 26.14
CA ARG A 242 33.85 -4.18 26.36
C ARG A 242 34.62 -4.07 25.04
N ARG A 243 35.30 -2.92 24.89
CA ARG A 243 36.41 -2.63 23.98
C ARG A 243 37.71 -3.19 24.58
N ALA A 244 38.61 -3.71 23.75
CA ALA A 244 40.06 -3.47 23.79
C ALA A 244 40.75 -4.21 22.62
N LYS A 245 41.32 -3.47 21.65
CA LYS A 245 42.77 -3.28 21.43
C LYS A 245 43.49 -4.48 20.81
N GLN A 246 43.98 -4.33 19.58
CA GLN A 246 45.42 -4.32 19.27
C GLN A 246 45.68 -4.12 17.76
N ALA A 247 46.59 -3.18 17.48
CA ALA A 247 47.46 -3.12 16.31
C ALA A 247 48.89 -3.01 16.89
N PRO A 248 49.98 -3.41 16.18
CA PRO A 248 50.53 -2.54 15.13
C PRO A 248 51.34 -3.21 14.00
N ALA A 249 51.71 -2.34 13.04
CA ALA A 249 52.99 -2.23 12.33
C ALA A 249 53.15 -2.80 10.91
N ALA A 250 53.70 -1.90 10.09
CA ALA A 250 53.89 -1.90 8.64
C ALA A 250 55.13 -2.65 8.14
N LYS A 251 55.16 -2.94 6.82
CA LYS A 251 56.36 -2.82 5.97
C LYS A 251 55.96 -2.53 4.51
N ARG A 252 56.92 -1.98 3.77
CA ARG A 252 56.87 -0.99 2.68
C ARG A 252 57.64 -1.52 1.45
N ALA A 253 57.20 -1.20 0.23
CA ALA A 253 57.97 -1.01 -1.04
C ALA A 253 56.96 -1.01 -2.23
N GLU A 254 56.67 0.05 -2.99
CA GLU A 254 57.50 0.88 -3.91
C GLU A 254 58.04 0.04 -5.09
N ALA A 255 57.97 0.36 -6.39
CA ALA A 255 57.23 1.28 -7.28
C ALA A 255 57.63 0.87 -8.72
N ARG A 256 56.83 1.18 -9.77
CA ARG A 256 57.32 1.66 -11.08
C ARG A 256 56.19 2.03 -12.05
N ARG A 257 56.47 3.06 -12.87
CA ARG A 257 55.59 3.89 -13.69
C ARG A 257 55.60 3.50 -15.19
N ALA A 258 54.42 3.66 -15.82
CA ALA A 258 54.11 4.25 -17.15
C ALA A 258 54.56 3.51 -18.45
N PRO A 259 54.02 3.84 -19.66
CA PRO A 259 53.01 4.83 -20.04
C PRO A 259 51.84 4.32 -20.93
N ALA A 260 50.87 5.21 -21.21
CA ALA A 260 49.70 5.01 -22.08
C ALA A 260 49.99 5.18 -23.58
N PRO A 261 49.04 4.78 -24.46
CA PRO A 261 48.68 5.61 -25.60
C PRO A 261 47.18 5.96 -25.65
N ARG A 262 46.90 7.14 -26.24
CA ARG A 262 45.59 7.79 -26.35
C ARG A 262 44.86 7.40 -27.64
N THR A 263 43.55 7.70 -27.61
CA THR A 263 42.60 8.01 -28.70
C THR A 263 41.79 6.86 -29.31
N ARG A 264 40.49 6.83 -28.99
CA ARG A 264 39.43 7.33 -29.88
C ARG A 264 38.11 7.51 -29.14
N THR A 265 37.44 8.59 -29.53
CA THR A 265 36.18 9.18 -29.05
C THR A 265 35.01 8.19 -29.05
N ALA A 266 34.46 7.88 -27.88
CA ALA A 266 33.10 7.38 -27.73
C ALA A 266 32.22 8.54 -27.24
N ALA A 267 31.09 8.73 -27.92
CA ALA A 267 30.09 9.74 -27.63
C ALA A 267 29.73 9.74 -26.14
N ALA A 268 29.84 10.91 -25.50
CA ALA A 268 29.43 11.11 -24.13
C ALA A 268 27.90 10.91 -24.04
N ILE A 269 27.50 9.80 -23.43
CA ILE A 269 26.16 9.68 -22.85
C ILE A 269 26.04 10.84 -21.84
N PRO A 270 25.06 11.75 -21.96
CA PRO A 270 24.91 12.81 -20.98
C PRO A 270 24.67 12.17 -19.61
N ALA A 271 25.52 12.53 -18.65
CA ALA A 271 25.36 12.18 -17.25
C ALA A 271 23.95 12.60 -16.78
N PRO A 272 23.25 11.79 -15.97
CA PRO A 272 21.92 12.17 -15.47
C PRO A 272 22.06 13.42 -14.60
N THR A 273 21.73 14.55 -15.18
CA THR A 273 21.62 15.83 -14.53
C THR A 273 20.33 15.88 -13.73
N ALA A 274 20.45 16.28 -12.46
CA ALA A 274 19.39 16.54 -11.49
C ALA A 274 18.48 15.36 -11.13
N VAL A 275 18.78 14.69 -10.01
CA VAL A 275 17.83 13.83 -9.28
C VAL A 275 16.75 14.73 -8.65
N GLY A 276 15.83 15.20 -9.49
CA GLY A 276 14.58 15.81 -9.07
C GLY A 276 13.49 14.75 -8.94
N CYS A 277 12.50 14.99 -8.09
CA CYS A 277 11.34 14.11 -7.86
C CYS A 277 10.43 13.91 -9.09
N GLY A 278 10.87 14.26 -10.30
CA GLY A 278 10.11 14.07 -11.53
C GLY A 278 9.82 12.60 -11.82
N THR A 279 10.72 11.68 -11.44
CA THR A 279 10.47 10.24 -11.56
C THR A 279 9.36 9.77 -10.63
N GLU A 280 9.27 10.37 -9.44
CA GLU A 280 8.30 9.99 -8.41
C GLU A 280 6.91 10.59 -8.67
N GLU A 281 6.83 11.83 -9.12
CA GLU A 281 5.56 12.38 -9.62
C GLU A 281 5.08 11.57 -10.83
N GLY A 282 5.98 11.18 -11.74
CA GLY A 282 5.65 10.27 -12.84
C GLY A 282 5.07 8.93 -12.36
N ARG A 283 5.64 8.33 -11.30
CA ARG A 283 5.11 7.11 -10.68
C ARG A 283 3.69 7.31 -10.14
N ILE A 284 3.47 8.41 -9.41
CA ILE A 284 2.15 8.77 -8.86
C ILE A 284 1.12 8.97 -9.97
N GLN A 285 1.49 9.69 -11.04
CA GLN A 285 0.61 9.93 -12.19
C GLN A 285 0.28 8.62 -12.92
N ASN A 286 1.25 7.71 -13.07
CA ASN A 286 1.03 6.41 -13.70
C ASN A 286 0.08 5.53 -12.88
N TYR A 287 0.26 5.50 -11.55
CA TYR A 287 -0.64 4.80 -10.64
C TYR A 287 -2.05 5.39 -10.73
N ALA A 288 -2.20 6.71 -10.55
CA ALA A 288 -3.49 7.38 -10.63
C ALA A 288 -4.16 7.16 -11.99
N GLY A 289 -3.39 7.17 -13.08
CA GLY A 289 -3.83 6.84 -14.43
C GLY A 289 -4.36 5.42 -14.57
N ALA A 290 -3.72 4.43 -13.93
CA ALA A 290 -4.21 3.05 -13.94
C ALA A 290 -5.55 2.89 -13.21
N ILE A 291 -5.72 3.55 -12.05
CA ILE A 291 -7.00 3.59 -11.34
C ILE A 291 -8.08 4.26 -12.21
N ALA A 292 -7.77 5.42 -12.78
CA ALA A 292 -8.73 6.19 -13.55
C ALA A 292 -9.16 5.48 -14.85
N ARG A 293 -8.23 4.77 -15.52
CA ARG A 293 -8.53 3.92 -16.68
C ARG A 293 -9.55 2.83 -16.37
N ALA A 294 -9.53 2.25 -15.16
CA ALA A 294 -10.50 1.24 -14.76
C ALA A 294 -11.96 1.75 -14.72
N LEU A 295 -12.14 3.08 -14.66
CA LEU A 295 -13.45 3.74 -14.69
C LEU A 295 -13.71 4.54 -15.98
N GLY A 296 -12.75 4.60 -16.91
CA GLY A 296 -12.86 5.44 -18.11
C GLY A 296 -12.87 6.96 -17.82
N VAL A 297 -12.25 7.40 -16.71
CA VAL A 297 -12.19 8.82 -16.31
C VAL A 297 -10.76 9.37 -16.29
N GLN A 298 -10.60 10.67 -16.07
CA GLN A 298 -9.29 11.29 -15.90
C GLN A 298 -8.76 11.14 -14.46
N PRO A 299 -7.43 11.11 -14.22
CA PRO A 299 -6.86 10.94 -12.87
C PRO A 299 -7.30 11.97 -11.82
N GLY A 300 -7.63 13.18 -12.27
CA GLY A 300 -8.13 14.27 -11.42
C GLY A 300 -9.66 14.33 -11.28
N SER A 301 -10.40 13.49 -12.01
CA SER A 301 -11.86 13.42 -11.90
C SER A 301 -12.27 12.75 -10.59
N ASP A 302 -13.45 13.10 -10.09
CA ASP A 302 -14.07 12.37 -8.99
C ASP A 302 -14.36 10.92 -9.42
N LEU A 303 -13.83 9.97 -8.67
CA LEU A 303 -14.02 8.54 -8.90
C LEU A 303 -15.42 8.04 -8.51
N ARG A 304 -16.19 8.83 -7.75
CA ARG A 304 -17.53 8.47 -7.27
C ARG A 304 -17.55 7.12 -6.55
N LEU A 305 -16.53 6.83 -5.73
CA LEU A 305 -16.37 5.54 -5.03
C LEU A 305 -17.45 5.29 -3.97
N PHE A 306 -17.93 6.37 -3.35
CA PHE A 306 -18.98 6.37 -2.35
C PHE A 306 -20.01 7.44 -2.68
N ASP A 307 -21.27 7.20 -2.35
CA ASP A 307 -22.32 8.21 -2.48
C ASP A 307 -22.23 9.29 -1.37
N ASP A 308 -23.17 10.22 -1.37
CA ASP A 308 -23.22 11.31 -0.38
C ASP A 308 -23.46 10.79 1.06
N GLY A 309 -24.07 9.61 1.19
CA GLY A 309 -24.22 8.89 2.47
C GLY A 309 -22.98 8.09 2.87
N GLY A 310 -21.91 8.13 2.07
CA GLY A 310 -20.70 7.35 2.31
C GLY A 310 -20.86 5.84 2.09
N LYS A 311 -21.88 5.41 1.34
CA LYS A 311 -22.11 4.01 0.98
C LYS A 311 -21.35 3.66 -0.31
N PRO A 312 -20.75 2.45 -0.40
CA PRO A 312 -20.01 2.03 -1.58
C PRO A 312 -20.84 1.98 -2.87
N THR A 313 -20.38 2.65 -3.93
CA THR A 313 -21.00 2.57 -5.27
C THR A 313 -20.43 1.41 -6.09
N VAL A 314 -20.89 1.25 -7.33
CA VAL A 314 -20.36 0.27 -8.30
C VAL A 314 -18.92 0.54 -8.73
N ASN A 315 -18.41 1.78 -8.56
CA ASN A 315 -17.06 2.15 -8.98
C ASN A 315 -15.97 1.64 -8.03
N LEU A 316 -16.31 1.27 -6.79
CA LEU A 316 -15.32 0.83 -5.80
C LEU A 316 -14.63 -0.48 -6.21
N LEU A 317 -15.38 -1.43 -6.77
CA LEU A 317 -14.85 -2.73 -7.18
C LEU A 317 -13.72 -2.64 -8.21
N PRO A 318 -13.93 -2.05 -9.42
CA PRO A 318 -12.86 -1.96 -10.41
C PRO A 318 -11.64 -1.16 -9.92
N VAL A 319 -11.85 -0.17 -9.05
CA VAL A 319 -10.73 0.57 -8.42
C VAL A 319 -9.95 -0.29 -7.45
N MET A 320 -10.60 -1.07 -6.59
CA MET A 320 -9.90 -2.00 -5.70
C MET A 320 -9.09 -3.02 -6.47
N ILE A 321 -9.62 -3.59 -7.56
CA ILE A 321 -8.90 -4.53 -8.43
C ILE A 321 -7.69 -3.83 -9.06
N ALA A 322 -7.88 -2.66 -9.68
CA ALA A 322 -6.81 -1.91 -10.32
C ALA A 322 -5.67 -1.54 -9.35
N MET A 323 -6.01 -1.10 -8.14
CA MET A 323 -5.01 -0.82 -7.10
C MET A 323 -4.20 -2.06 -6.73
N SER A 324 -4.86 -3.20 -6.52
CA SER A 324 -4.15 -4.46 -6.20
C SER A 324 -3.22 -4.91 -7.33
N ALA A 325 -3.63 -4.75 -8.60
CA ALA A 325 -2.80 -5.11 -9.76
C ALA A 325 -1.50 -4.30 -9.81
N ILE A 326 -1.55 -3.02 -9.45
CA ILE A 326 -0.36 -2.15 -9.42
C ILE A 326 0.61 -2.58 -8.33
N GLU A 327 0.10 -2.98 -7.16
CA GLU A 327 0.92 -3.40 -6.01
C GLU A 327 1.50 -4.81 -6.18
N LEU A 328 0.79 -5.69 -6.89
CA LEU A 328 1.13 -7.10 -7.01
C LEU A 328 1.82 -7.45 -8.34
N GLY A 329 1.69 -6.60 -9.37
CA GLY A 329 2.33 -6.78 -10.66
C GLY A 329 1.64 -7.84 -11.51
N TYR A 330 2.18 -9.08 -11.50
CA TYR A 330 1.64 -10.19 -12.31
C TYR A 330 0.36 -10.81 -11.73
N LEU A 331 0.08 -10.54 -10.46
CA LEU A 331 -1.13 -10.96 -9.78
C LEU A 331 -2.00 -9.75 -9.48
N HIS A 332 -3.27 -9.97 -9.19
CA HIS A 332 -4.17 -9.00 -8.59
C HIS A 332 -5.21 -9.69 -7.71
N ALA A 333 -5.92 -8.93 -6.88
CA ALA A 333 -7.07 -9.46 -6.16
C ALA A 333 -8.15 -9.91 -7.16
N GLY A 334 -8.70 -11.10 -6.94
CA GLY A 334 -9.86 -11.59 -7.69
C GLY A 334 -11.11 -10.75 -7.37
N PRO A 335 -12.09 -10.70 -8.29
CA PRO A 335 -13.30 -9.89 -8.11
C PRO A 335 -14.10 -10.32 -6.88
N GLU A 336 -14.24 -11.62 -6.62
CA GLU A 336 -14.99 -12.15 -5.47
C GLU A 336 -14.42 -11.68 -4.12
N LEU A 337 -13.09 -11.57 -4.01
CA LEU A 337 -12.44 -11.07 -2.79
C LEU A 337 -12.80 -9.60 -2.54
N ALA A 338 -12.73 -8.78 -3.58
CA ALA A 338 -13.04 -7.36 -3.49
C ALA A 338 -14.54 -7.12 -3.28
N GLU A 339 -15.41 -7.82 -4.01
CA GLU A 339 -16.87 -7.78 -3.84
C GLU A 339 -17.29 -8.17 -2.42
N GLY A 340 -16.74 -9.27 -1.90
CA GLY A 340 -17.02 -9.72 -0.54
C GLY A 340 -16.62 -8.69 0.53
N ALA A 341 -15.52 -7.98 0.33
CA ALA A 341 -15.09 -6.91 1.23
C ALA A 341 -15.99 -5.67 1.16
N ILE A 342 -16.41 -5.29 -0.05
CA ILE A 342 -17.37 -4.20 -0.26
C ILE A 342 -18.70 -4.52 0.40
N GLU A 343 -19.17 -5.76 0.29
CA GLU A 343 -20.43 -6.20 0.89
C GLU A 343 -20.35 -6.25 2.42
N ARG A 344 -19.25 -6.76 2.98
CA ARG A 344 -19.01 -6.65 4.43
C ARG A 344 -18.95 -5.20 4.91
N LEU A 345 -18.36 -4.30 4.13
CA LEU A 345 -18.39 -2.88 4.44
C LEU A 345 -19.82 -2.33 4.43
N ARG A 346 -20.64 -2.64 3.42
CA ARG A 346 -22.05 -2.21 3.39
C ARG A 346 -22.81 -2.65 4.63
N ARG A 347 -22.70 -3.92 5.02
CA ARG A 347 -23.35 -4.45 6.21
C ARG A 347 -22.92 -3.72 7.48
N ARG A 348 -21.62 -3.48 7.67
CA ARG A 348 -21.12 -2.71 8.82
C ARG A 348 -21.72 -1.31 8.88
N LEU A 349 -21.84 -0.62 7.73
CA LEU A 349 -22.44 0.71 7.68
C LEU A 349 -23.93 0.70 8.05
N VAL A 350 -24.68 -0.31 7.59
CA VAL A 350 -26.09 -0.47 7.99
C VAL A 350 -26.20 -0.71 9.50
N ASP A 351 -25.33 -1.55 10.07
CA ASP A 351 -25.32 -1.81 11.51
C ASP A 351 -24.94 -0.57 12.33
N GLU A 352 -24.00 0.25 11.82
CA GLU A 352 -23.61 1.54 12.40
C GLU A 352 -24.76 2.54 12.36
N ASP A 353 -25.41 2.72 11.20
CA ASP A 353 -26.58 3.59 11.03
C ASP A 353 -27.72 3.20 11.98
N ALA A 354 -27.99 1.88 12.12
CA ALA A 354 -29.01 1.36 13.02
C ALA A 354 -28.68 1.62 14.49
N LYS A 355 -27.41 1.46 14.90
CA LYS A 355 -26.95 1.77 16.26
C LYS A 355 -27.05 3.27 16.56
N GLU A 356 -26.69 4.12 15.59
CA GLU A 356 -26.83 5.56 15.74
C GLU A 356 -28.30 5.99 15.86
N ALA A 357 -29.19 5.41 15.06
CA ALA A 357 -30.62 5.67 15.16
C ALA A 357 -31.16 5.25 16.54
N ALA A 358 -30.86 4.03 17.00
CA ALA A 358 -31.26 3.55 18.32
C ALA A 358 -30.73 4.44 19.46
N ALA A 359 -29.48 4.91 19.36
CA ALA A 359 -28.90 5.82 20.34
C ALA A 359 -29.57 7.20 20.35
N ARG A 360 -30.01 7.71 19.19
CA ARG A 360 -30.77 8.97 19.09
C ARG A 360 -32.16 8.83 19.70
N ASP A 361 -32.84 7.72 19.46
CA ASP A 361 -34.15 7.45 20.04
C ASP A 361 -34.07 7.31 21.57
N GLU A 362 -33.04 6.59 22.08
CA GLU A 362 -32.78 6.47 23.52
C GLU A 362 -32.45 7.84 24.15
N ALA A 363 -31.69 8.69 23.45
CA ALA A 363 -31.40 10.04 23.91
C ALA A 363 -32.65 10.92 23.95
N ALA A 364 -33.52 10.83 22.92
CA ALA A 364 -34.78 11.57 22.86
C ALA A 364 -35.72 11.19 24.01
N LEU A 365 -35.85 9.89 24.32
CA LEU A 365 -36.63 9.37 25.45
C LEU A 365 -36.11 9.87 26.81
N ARG A 366 -34.80 10.09 26.96
CA ARG A 366 -34.20 10.62 28.20
C ARG A 366 -34.37 12.13 28.37
N THR A 367 -34.56 12.87 27.28
CA THR A 367 -34.64 14.34 27.31
C THR A 367 -36.06 14.87 27.45
N ASP A 368 -37.07 14.02 27.61
CA ASP A 368 -38.46 14.43 27.84
C ASP A 368 -38.84 14.32 29.34
N PRO A 369 -38.65 15.38 30.15
CA PRO A 369 -39.01 15.39 31.57
C PRO A 369 -40.54 15.47 31.81
N ALA A 370 -41.36 15.41 30.76
CA ALA A 370 -42.82 15.57 30.84
C ALA A 370 -43.61 14.29 30.49
N ALA A 371 -43.04 13.11 30.74
CA ALA A 371 -43.86 11.91 30.87
C ALA A 371 -44.58 11.93 32.25
N PRO A 372 -45.93 11.90 32.29
CA PRO A 372 -46.74 12.12 33.50
C PRO A 372 -46.53 11.10 34.62
#